data_AF-A0A453PZ27-F1
#
_entry.id   AF-A0A453PZ27-F1
#
_cell.length_a   1.000
_cell.length_b   1.000
_cell.length_c   1.000
_cell.angle_alpha   90.00
_cell.angle_beta   90.00
_cell.angle_gamma   90.00
#
_symmetry.space_group_name_H-M   'P 1'
#
loop_
_entity.id
_entity.type
_entity.pdbx_description
1 polymer ?
#
loop_
_entity_poly.entity_id
_entity_poly.type
_entity_poly.pdbx_seq_one_letter_code
_entity_poly.pdbx_strand_id
1 'polypeptide(L)'
;RYDVILGFSEAIFGTEKDIILSHLETCDACSGSGSKVGSKAKICSTCGGRGQVMRTEQTPFGLFSQVSICPTCVGEGEVISEYCRKCSGEGRVRVRKEIKVKIPPGVSKGSTLRVRGEGDAGPKG
;
A
#
# COMPACT_ATOMS: atom_id res chain seq x y z
N ARG A 1 -11.30 -6.17 7.92
CA ARG A 1 -12.12 -7.14 8.70
C ARG A 1 -13.49 -7.19 8.06
N TYR A 2 -14.01 -8.38 7.79
CA TYR A 2 -15.33 -8.57 7.19
C TYR A 2 -16.11 -9.52 8.08
N ASP A 3 -17.33 -9.16 8.46
CA ASP A 3 -18.18 -9.98 9.32
C ASP A 3 -19.16 -10.77 8.44
N VAL A 4 -19.25 -12.08 8.66
CA VAL A 4 -20.11 -12.99 7.89
C VAL A 4 -21.17 -13.57 8.82
N ILE A 5 -22.43 -13.50 8.39
CA ILE A 5 -23.55 -14.10 9.13
C ILE A 5 -23.76 -15.51 8.57
N LEU A 6 -23.77 -16.50 9.46
CA LEU A 6 -23.98 -17.91 9.12
C LEU A 6 -25.22 -18.44 9.81
N GLY A 7 -25.92 -19.35 9.13
CA GLY A 7 -26.95 -20.16 9.77
C GLY A 7 -26.37 -21.14 10.79
N PHE A 8 -27.20 -21.61 11.72
CA PHE A 8 -26.79 -22.59 12.73
C PHE A 8 -26.28 -23.89 12.12
N SER A 9 -26.97 -24.41 11.10
CA SER A 9 -26.56 -25.60 10.36
C SER A 9 -25.25 -25.39 9.62
N GLU A 10 -25.07 -24.25 8.96
CA GLU A 10 -23.83 -23.89 8.25
C GLU A 10 -22.63 -23.81 9.20
N ALA A 11 -22.83 -23.32 10.42
CA ALA A 11 -21.77 -23.27 11.43
C ALA A 11 -21.39 -24.67 11.96
N ILE A 12 -22.36 -25.59 12.09
CA ILE A 12 -22.12 -26.97 12.57
C ILE A 12 -21.49 -27.83 11.49
N PHE A 13 -22.04 -27.83 10.28
CA PHE A 13 -21.62 -28.72 9.19
C PHE A 13 -20.48 -28.15 8.34
N GLY A 14 -20.20 -26.85 8.47
CA GLY A 14 -19.31 -26.14 7.58
C GLY A 14 -20.02 -25.73 6.29
N THR A 15 -19.48 -24.74 5.61
CA THR A 15 -20.03 -24.24 4.34
C THR A 15 -18.95 -23.55 3.52
N GLU A 16 -19.22 -23.33 2.24
CA GLU A 16 -18.42 -22.47 1.37
C GLU A 16 -19.24 -21.22 1.06
N LYS A 17 -18.65 -20.04 1.28
CA LYS A 17 -19.28 -18.75 0.98
C LYS A 17 -18.37 -17.94 0.08
N ASP A 18 -18.97 -17.34 -0.93
CA ASP A 18 -18.31 -16.35 -1.78
C ASP A 18 -18.45 -14.98 -1.11
N ILE A 19 -17.32 -14.32 -0.87
CA ILE A 19 -17.25 -13.02 -0.21
C ILE A 19 -16.58 -12.03 -1.16
N ILE A 20 -17.21 -10.88 -1.37
CA ILE A 20 -16.62 -9.79 -2.15
C ILE A 20 -15.81 -8.91 -1.21
N LEU A 21 -14.48 -8.98 -1.34
CA LEU A 21 -13.55 -8.11 -0.63
C LEU A 21 -13.10 -6.99 -1.57
N SER A 22 -13.07 -5.77 -1.05
CA SER A 22 -12.31 -4.68 -1.67
C SER A 22 -10.99 -4.53 -0.93
N HIS A 23 -9.88 -4.66 -1.63
CA HIS A 23 -8.55 -4.43 -1.07
C HIS A 23 -7.68 -3.66 -2.07
N LEU A 24 -6.57 -3.12 -1.58
CA LEU A 24 -5.57 -2.46 -2.42
C LEU A 24 -4.63 -3.54 -2.98
N GLU A 25 -4.46 -3.55 -4.30
CA GLU A 25 -3.46 -4.37 -4.97
C GLU A 25 -2.37 -3.48 -5.56
N THR A 26 -1.16 -4.01 -5.74
CA THR A 26 -0.08 -3.33 -6.45
C THR A 26 -0.55 -3.00 -7.86
N CYS A 27 -0.33 -1.76 -8.30
CA CYS A 27 -0.73 -1.33 -9.63
C CYS A 27 0.12 -2.07 -10.68
N ASP A 28 -0.47 -3.03 -11.36
CA ASP A 28 0.08 -3.77 -12.52
C ASP A 28 0.73 -2.85 -13.56
N ALA A 29 0.10 -1.72 -13.87
CA ALA A 29 0.55 -0.79 -14.89
C ALA A 29 1.81 -0.01 -14.50
N CYS A 30 2.24 0.00 -13.25
CA CYS A 30 3.52 0.62 -12.85
C CYS A 30 4.36 -0.28 -11.95
N SER A 31 3.90 -1.50 -11.72
CA SER A 31 4.50 -2.47 -10.80
C SER A 31 4.83 -1.89 -9.41
N GLY A 32 3.98 -0.98 -8.92
CA GLY A 32 4.19 -0.34 -7.61
C GLY A 32 4.93 1.00 -7.63
N SER A 33 5.56 1.39 -8.74
CA SER A 33 6.39 2.61 -8.78
C SER A 33 5.60 3.91 -8.71
N GLY A 34 4.31 3.89 -9.08
CA GLY A 34 3.50 5.11 -9.23
C GLY A 34 3.88 5.96 -10.47
N SER A 35 4.92 5.59 -11.22
CA SER A 35 5.36 6.27 -12.43
C SER A 35 4.75 5.63 -13.68
N LYS A 36 4.62 6.41 -14.75
CA LYS A 36 4.20 5.87 -16.05
C LYS A 36 5.24 4.88 -16.57
N VAL A 37 4.80 3.76 -17.16
CA VAL A 37 5.68 2.77 -17.80
C VAL A 37 6.61 3.46 -18.80
N GLY A 38 7.91 3.19 -18.68
CA GLY A 38 8.93 3.76 -19.57
C GLY A 38 9.23 5.24 -19.34
N SER A 39 8.58 5.90 -18.37
CA SER A 39 9.03 7.22 -17.94
C SER A 39 10.36 7.09 -17.22
N LYS A 40 11.30 7.98 -17.55
CA LYS A 40 12.57 8.08 -16.84
C LYS A 40 12.34 8.95 -15.61
N ALA A 41 12.56 8.37 -14.43
CA ALA A 41 12.71 9.13 -13.22
C ALA A 41 13.93 10.06 -13.37
N LYS A 42 13.80 11.31 -12.94
CA LYS A 42 14.91 12.28 -12.98
C LYS A 42 15.54 12.32 -11.60
N ILE A 43 16.87 12.33 -11.54
CA ILE A 43 17.58 12.53 -10.27
C ILE A 43 17.09 13.83 -9.65
N CYS A 44 16.71 13.78 -8.38
CA CYS A 44 16.24 14.95 -7.66
C CYS A 44 17.36 15.98 -7.55
N SER A 45 17.17 17.15 -8.15
CA SER A 45 18.15 18.24 -8.14
C SER A 45 18.40 18.79 -6.74
N THR A 46 17.42 18.68 -5.84
CA THR A 46 17.51 19.22 -4.47
C THR A 46 18.41 18.38 -3.55
N CYS A 47 18.40 17.05 -3.69
CA CYS A 47 19.24 16.16 -2.86
C CYS A 47 20.35 15.44 -3.65
N GLY A 48 20.39 15.59 -4.98
CA GLY A 48 21.34 14.92 -5.85
C GLY A 48 21.24 13.39 -5.81
N GLY A 49 20.04 12.84 -5.69
CA GLY A 49 19.83 11.39 -5.57
C GLY A 49 19.86 10.84 -4.15
N ARG A 50 20.20 11.65 -3.14
CA ARG A 50 20.43 11.16 -1.76
C ARG A 50 19.16 10.91 -0.94
N GLY A 51 18.00 11.40 -1.39
CA GLY A 51 16.74 11.33 -0.63
C GLY A 51 16.67 12.24 0.61
N GLN A 52 17.78 12.81 1.05
CA GLN A 52 17.88 13.67 2.23
C GLN A 52 18.63 14.98 1.96
N VAL A 53 18.29 16.02 2.71
CA VAL A 53 18.92 17.35 2.62
C VAL A 53 19.36 17.82 4.00
N MET A 54 20.55 18.43 4.06
CA MET A 54 21.04 19.06 5.28
C MET A 54 20.52 20.50 5.32
N ARG A 55 19.81 20.85 6.39
CA ARG A 55 19.37 22.22 6.68
C ARG A 55 20.21 22.78 7.81
N THR A 56 20.94 23.85 7.52
CA THR A 56 21.67 24.60 8.53
C THR A 56 20.86 25.84 8.88
N GLU A 57 20.47 25.96 10.14
CA GLU A 57 19.70 27.08 10.67
C GLU A 57 20.53 27.81 11.72
N GLN A 58 20.49 29.14 11.67
CA GLN A 58 21.16 30.00 12.63
C GLN A 58 20.22 30.26 13.81
N THR A 59 20.65 29.84 15.00
CA THR A 59 19.92 30.04 16.25
C THR A 59 20.71 30.99 17.16
N PRO A 60 20.10 31.57 18.22
CA PRO A 60 20.83 32.37 19.20
C PRO A 60 22.01 31.64 19.87
N PHE A 61 22.01 30.30 19.84
CA PHE A 61 23.04 29.44 20.40
C PHE A 61 24.09 28.95 19.37
N GLY A 62 24.03 29.45 18.13
CA GLY A 62 24.97 29.11 17.06
C GLY A 62 24.31 28.44 15.85
N LEU A 63 25.14 27.80 15.02
CA LEU A 63 24.72 27.12 13.80
C LEU A 63 24.32 25.67 14.11
N PHE A 64 23.06 25.31 13.85
CA PHE A 64 22.56 23.95 13.98
C PHE A 64 22.35 23.35 12.58
N SER A 65 22.92 22.18 12.32
CA SER A 65 22.68 21.44 11.07
C SER A 65 21.88 20.18 11.36
N GLN A 66 20.73 20.05 10.71
CA GLN A 66 19.86 18.89 10.79
C GLN A 66 19.71 18.21 9.42
N VAL A 67 19.72 16.88 9.42
CA VAL A 67 19.38 16.10 8.22
C VAL A 67 17.87 15.89 8.20
N SER A 68 17.24 16.26 7.10
CA SER A 68 15.80 16.12 6.89
C SER A 68 15.51 15.39 5.59
N ILE A 69 14.35 14.74 5.50
CA ILE A 69 13.89 14.11 4.26
C ILE A 69 13.78 15.18 3.18
N CYS A 70 14.27 14.90 1.97
CA CYS A 70 14.18 15.84 0.86
C CYS A 70 12.69 16.09 0.53
N PRO A 71 12.20 17.35 0.60
CA PRO A 71 10.79 17.64 0.38
C PRO A 71 10.37 17.45 -1.09
N THR A 72 11.31 17.55 -2.02
CA THR A 72 11.07 17.48 -3.46
C THR A 72 10.80 16.05 -3.94
N CYS A 73 11.54 15.07 -3.43
CA CYS A 73 11.39 13.66 -3.79
C CYS A 73 10.82 12.80 -2.65
N VAL A 74 10.49 13.40 -1.51
CA VAL A 74 9.92 12.73 -0.33
C VAL A 74 10.76 11.50 0.09
N GLY A 75 12.09 11.62 0.01
CA GLY A 75 13.01 10.53 0.36
C GLY A 75 13.44 9.61 -0.77
N GLU A 76 12.81 9.68 -1.96
CA GLU A 76 13.10 8.73 -3.04
C GLU A 76 14.44 8.95 -3.75
N GLY A 77 15.00 10.16 -3.68
CA GLY A 77 16.20 10.53 -4.45
C GLY A 77 15.93 10.84 -5.92
N GLU A 78 14.78 10.44 -6.45
CA GLU A 78 14.35 10.73 -7.82
C GLU A 78 12.97 11.40 -7.84
N VAL A 79 12.66 12.10 -8.93
CA VAL A 79 11.38 12.77 -9.14
C VAL A 79 10.72 12.17 -10.37
N ILE A 80 9.49 11.69 -10.16
CA ILE A 80 8.64 11.18 -11.23
C ILE A 80 8.15 12.36 -12.07
N SER A 81 8.47 12.35 -13.36
CA SER A 81 8.02 13.38 -14.30
C SER A 81 6.58 13.14 -14.79
N GLU A 82 6.21 11.88 -14.97
CA GLU A 82 4.88 11.47 -15.39
C GLU A 82 4.31 10.40 -14.46
N TYR A 83 3.26 10.75 -13.75
CA TYR A 83 2.54 9.82 -12.88
C TYR A 83 1.81 8.73 -13.68
N CYS A 84 1.71 7.54 -13.10
CA CYS A 84 0.90 6.48 -13.65
C CYS A 84 -0.57 6.91 -13.66
N ARG A 85 -1.23 6.88 -14.83
CA ARG A 85 -2.64 7.26 -14.96
C ARG A 85 -3.60 6.30 -14.26
N LYS A 86 -3.20 5.03 -14.06
CA LYS A 86 -4.05 4.01 -13.46
C LYS A 86 -4.19 4.16 -11.93
N CYS A 87 -3.10 4.51 -11.26
CA CYS A 87 -3.07 4.70 -9.81
C CYS A 87 -2.84 6.16 -9.37
N SER A 88 -2.80 7.10 -10.32
CA SER A 88 -2.56 8.53 -10.07
C SER A 88 -1.33 8.82 -9.21
N GLY A 89 -0.28 7.99 -9.32
CA GLY A 89 0.94 8.14 -8.53
C GLY A 89 0.99 7.32 -7.23
N GLU A 90 -0.09 6.66 -6.81
CA GLU A 90 -0.11 5.90 -5.55
C GLU A 90 0.66 4.57 -5.59
N GLY A 91 0.91 4.02 -6.78
CA GLY A 91 1.54 2.70 -6.94
C GLY A 91 0.61 1.51 -6.65
N ARG A 92 -0.63 1.76 -6.22
CA ARG A 92 -1.63 0.74 -5.89
C ARG A 92 -3.02 1.14 -6.38
N VAL A 93 -3.89 0.15 -6.53
CA VAL A 93 -5.27 0.34 -7.02
C VAL A 93 -6.24 -0.46 -6.17
N ARG A 94 -7.44 0.07 -5.94
CA ARG A 94 -8.48 -0.65 -5.23
C ARG A 94 -9.13 -1.65 -6.17
N VAL A 95 -9.03 -2.93 -5.83
CA VAL A 95 -9.60 -4.04 -6.60
C VAL A 95 -10.71 -4.69 -5.79
N ARG A 96 -11.80 -5.05 -6.48
CA ARG A 96 -12.87 -5.89 -5.93
C ARG A 96 -12.61 -7.31 -6.37
N LYS A 97 -12.48 -8.22 -5.41
CA LYS A 97 -12.21 -9.63 -5.66
C LYS A 97 -13.21 -10.48 -4.90
N GLU A 98 -13.77 -11.44 -5.62
CA GLU A 98 -14.61 -12.48 -5.03
C GLU A 98 -13.70 -13.61 -4.55
N ILE A 99 -13.74 -13.89 -3.26
CA ILE A 99 -12.95 -14.95 -2.64
C ILE A 99 -13.90 -16.02 -2.11
N LYS A 100 -13.63 -17.27 -2.48
CA LYS A 100 -14.34 -18.42 -1.94
C LYS A 100 -13.70 -18.81 -0.60
N VAL A 101 -14.44 -18.62 0.48
CA VAL A 101 -13.97 -18.90 1.84
C VAL A 101 -14.64 -20.17 2.34
N LYS A 102 -13.81 -21.17 2.64
CA LYS A 102 -14.25 -22.43 3.25
C LYS A 102 -14.30 -22.28 4.76
N ILE A 103 -15.51 -22.38 5.31
CA ILE A 103 -15.76 -22.31 6.74
C ILE A 103 -15.79 -23.74 7.29
N PRO A 104 -14.87 -24.10 8.20
CA PRO A 104 -14.84 -25.43 8.78
C PRO A 104 -16.08 -25.67 9.66
N PRO A 105 -16.48 -26.93 9.85
CA PRO A 105 -17.52 -27.29 10.82
C PRO A 105 -17.11 -26.92 12.24
N GLY A 106 -18.10 -26.61 13.09
CA GLY A 106 -17.92 -26.35 14.51
C GLY A 106 -17.41 -24.94 14.84
N VAL A 107 -17.56 -23.97 13.94
CA VAL A 107 -17.21 -22.57 14.21
C VAL A 107 -18.19 -21.93 15.19
N SER A 108 -17.66 -21.12 16.11
CA SER A 108 -18.45 -20.40 17.11
C SER A 108 -18.53 -18.92 16.79
N LYS A 109 -19.51 -18.23 17.40
CA LYS A 109 -19.61 -16.76 17.27
C LYS A 109 -18.29 -16.11 17.70
N GLY A 110 -17.74 -15.24 16.85
CA GLY A 110 -16.47 -14.56 17.10
C GLY A 110 -15.22 -15.30 16.59
N SER A 111 -15.38 -16.52 16.05
CA SER A 111 -14.28 -17.18 15.34
C SER A 111 -13.78 -16.32 14.18
N THR A 112 -12.47 -16.16 14.06
CA THR A 112 -11.83 -15.39 12.99
C THR A 112 -11.05 -16.33 12.09
N LEU A 113 -11.35 -16.28 10.79
CA LEU A 113 -10.61 -17.03 9.77
C LEU A 113 -9.70 -16.07 9.01
N ARG A 114 -8.42 -16.39 8.93
CA ARG A 114 -7.44 -15.58 8.18
C ARG A 114 -7.26 -16.13 6.78
N VAL A 115 -7.64 -15.33 5.78
CA VAL A 115 -7.30 -15.60 4.38
C VAL A 115 -5.94 -14.96 4.09
N ARG A 116 -4.96 -15.77 3.68
CA ARG A 116 -3.61 -15.28 3.34
C ARG A 116 -3.62 -14.73 1.91
N GLY A 117 -2.84 -13.68 1.66
CA GLY A 117 -2.64 -13.12 0.32
C GLY A 117 -3.71 -12.13 -0.16
N GLU A 118 -4.82 -11.99 0.58
CA GLU A 118 -5.94 -11.09 0.24
C GLU A 118 -5.95 -9.83 1.14
N GLY A 119 -4.77 -9.42 1.62
CA GLY A 119 -4.59 -8.19 2.39
C GLY A 119 -4.19 -7.03 1.48
N ASP A 120 -4.31 -5.80 1.98
CA ASP A 120 -3.88 -4.61 1.22
C ASP A 120 -2.38 -4.67 0.90
N ALA A 121 -2.04 -4.33 -0.35
CA ALA A 121 -0.68 -4.15 -0.80
C ALA A 121 -0.01 -2.98 -0.06
N GLY A 122 1.25 -3.19 0.30
CA GLY A 122 2.09 -2.18 0.93
C GLY A 122 2.23 -0.94 0.06
N PRO A 123 2.36 0.26 0.65
CA PRO A 123 2.75 1.42 -0.12
C PRO A 123 4.15 1.20 -0.70
N LYS A 124 4.25 1.21 -2.05
CA LYS A 124 5.50 1.04 -2.83
C LYS A 124 6.16 -0.35 -2.74
N GLY A 125 5.36 -1.41 -2.65
CA GLY A 125 5.82 -2.81 -2.66
C GLY A 125 5.94 -3.38 -1.26
#